data_AF-A0A7Z0PZL1-F1
#
_entry.id   AF-A0A7Z0PZL1-F1
#
_cell.length_a   1.000
_cell.length_b   1.000
_cell.length_c   1.000
_cell.angle_alpha   90.00
_cell.angle_beta   90.00
_cell.angle_gamma   90.00
#
_symmetry.space_group_name_H-M   'P 1'
#
loop_
_entity.id
_entity.type
_entity.pdbx_description
1 polymer ?
#
loop_
_entity_poly.entity_id
_entity_poly.type
_entity_poly.pdbx_seq_one_letter_code
_entity_poly.pdbx_strand_id
1 'polypeptide(L)'
;MNTSEARARFQELRAVDGPVDAAGLDAVWAALDTVRPEEILGEWKGGEFETGHPLNGMLAKAGWYGKSFASVHDVKPLLCRDEKGELYSNVELGKGEASLWTVEFRGESTATMVYDGQPVFDHFKRVDDATLMGIMNAKGVTAEGPYYYFFLERVAEASQEESGEVPGGRS
;
A
#
# COMPACT_ATOMS: atom_id res chain seq x y z
N MET A 1 18.11 -14.71 5.09
CA MET A 1 16.84 -14.59 5.81
C MET A 1 15.81 -15.39 5.05
N ASN A 2 15.07 -16.27 5.72
CA ASN A 2 13.91 -16.95 5.11
C ASN A 2 12.63 -16.12 5.31
N THR A 3 11.53 -16.50 4.66
CA THR A 3 10.27 -15.74 4.68
C THR A 3 9.68 -15.60 6.09
N SER A 4 9.79 -16.61 6.96
CA SER A 4 9.29 -16.53 8.34
C SER A 4 10.10 -15.53 9.17
N GLU A 5 11.42 -15.53 9.03
CA GLU A 5 12.31 -14.55 9.67
C GLU A 5 12.02 -13.15 9.14
N ALA A 6 11.76 -13.00 7.84
CA ALA A 6 11.42 -11.72 7.21
C ALA A 6 10.11 -11.14 7.74
N ARG A 7 9.09 -11.99 7.92
CA ARG A 7 7.81 -11.59 8.55
C ARG A 7 8.01 -11.13 9.99
N ALA A 8 8.77 -11.88 10.80
CA ALA A 8 9.06 -11.48 12.17
C ALA A 8 9.81 -10.15 12.20
N ARG A 9 10.84 -10.01 11.36
CA ARG A 9 11.64 -8.78 11.25
C ARG A 9 10.82 -7.59 10.78
N PHE A 10 9.90 -7.78 9.85
CA PHE A 10 8.95 -6.75 9.42
C PHE A 10 8.13 -6.23 10.60
N GLN A 11 7.57 -7.12 11.42
CA GLN A 11 6.76 -6.73 12.58
C GLN A 11 7.59 -5.99 13.65
N GLU A 12 8.83 -6.43 13.88
CA GLU A 12 9.75 -5.72 14.77
C GLU A 12 10.02 -4.29 14.28
N LEU A 13 10.33 -4.12 12.98
CA LEU A 13 10.58 -2.82 12.39
C LEU A 13 9.35 -1.91 12.40
N ARG A 14 8.18 -2.50 12.17
CA ARG A 14 6.90 -1.79 12.22
C ARG A 14 6.55 -1.30 13.62
N ALA A 15 6.99 -1.99 14.66
CA ALA A 15 6.73 -1.62 16.05
C ALA A 15 7.71 -0.55 16.59
N VAL A 16 8.71 -0.14 15.82
CA VAL A 16 9.65 0.93 16.20
C VAL A 16 8.92 2.27 16.20
N ASP A 17 8.95 2.96 17.33
CA ASP A 17 8.52 4.35 17.46
C ASP A 17 9.73 5.27 17.17
N GLY A 18 9.93 5.60 15.89
CA GLY A 18 11.01 6.45 15.41
C GLY A 18 11.79 5.87 14.22
N PRO A 19 13.06 6.30 14.01
CA PRO A 19 13.80 5.99 12.80
C PRO A 19 14.05 4.50 12.59
N VAL A 20 13.74 4.03 11.38
CA VAL A 20 13.95 2.66 10.92
C VAL A 20 15.08 2.63 9.90
N ASP A 21 15.99 1.66 10.05
CA ASP A 21 17.08 1.45 9.10
C ASP A 21 16.57 0.83 7.78
N ALA A 22 16.88 1.50 6.67
CA ALA A 22 16.53 1.07 5.32
C ALA A 22 17.17 -0.28 4.96
N ALA A 23 18.39 -0.58 5.43
CA ALA A 23 19.04 -1.85 5.12
C ALA A 23 18.30 -3.04 5.74
N GLY A 24 17.68 -2.84 6.91
CA GLY A 24 16.79 -3.82 7.52
C GLY A 24 15.54 -4.10 6.68
N LEU A 25 14.95 -3.05 6.11
CA LEU A 25 13.79 -3.15 5.22
C LEU A 25 14.16 -3.82 3.88
N ASP A 26 15.34 -3.52 3.34
CA ASP A 26 15.86 -4.18 2.14
C ASP A 26 16.05 -5.69 2.34
N ALA A 27 16.59 -6.10 3.51
CA ALA A 27 16.74 -7.51 3.85
C ALA A 27 15.40 -8.23 4.00
N VAL A 28 14.38 -7.57 4.56
CA VAL A 28 13.02 -8.08 4.63
C VAL A 28 12.47 -8.24 3.21
N TRP A 29 12.50 -7.18 2.39
CA TRP A 29 11.99 -7.20 1.02
C TRP A 29 12.57 -8.36 0.18
N ALA A 30 13.87 -8.58 0.26
CA ALA A 30 14.56 -9.63 -0.49
C ALA A 30 14.07 -11.06 -0.16
N ALA A 31 13.45 -11.26 1.01
CA ALA A 31 12.98 -12.56 1.49
C ALA A 31 11.45 -12.74 1.46
N LEU A 32 10.69 -11.69 1.09
CA LEU A 32 9.24 -11.77 0.91
C LEU A 32 8.88 -12.27 -0.50
N ASP A 33 7.72 -12.91 -0.61
CA ASP A 33 7.20 -13.41 -1.88
C ASP A 33 6.62 -12.27 -2.73
N THR A 34 6.76 -12.38 -4.06
CA THR A 34 6.10 -11.49 -5.00
C THR A 34 4.60 -11.75 -5.05
N VAL A 35 3.86 -10.77 -5.56
CA VAL A 35 2.40 -10.84 -5.72
C VAL A 35 2.02 -10.47 -7.13
N ARG A 36 0.89 -10.98 -7.61
CA ARG A 36 0.27 -10.62 -8.87
C ARG A 36 -0.75 -9.50 -8.66
N PRO A 37 -0.98 -8.62 -9.66
CA PRO A 37 -1.96 -7.52 -9.57
C PRO A 37 -3.34 -7.93 -9.03
N GLU A 38 -3.86 -9.07 -9.47
CA GLU A 38 -5.18 -9.57 -9.05
C GLU A 38 -5.24 -10.05 -7.59
N GLU A 39 -4.11 -10.36 -6.97
CA GLU A 39 -4.07 -10.88 -5.59
C GLU A 39 -4.20 -9.76 -4.54
N ILE A 40 -3.97 -8.51 -4.94
CA ILE A 40 -3.92 -7.36 -4.05
C ILE A 40 -5.13 -6.44 -4.19
N LEU A 41 -6.16 -6.85 -4.93
CA LEU A 41 -7.39 -6.09 -5.05
C LEU A 41 -8.07 -5.87 -3.69
N GLY A 42 -8.81 -4.76 -3.59
CA GLY A 42 -9.52 -4.33 -2.38
C GLY A 42 -8.99 -3.02 -1.79
N GLU A 43 -9.49 -2.68 -0.59
CA GLU A 43 -9.10 -1.49 0.15
C GLU A 43 -8.02 -1.80 1.19
N TRP A 44 -7.06 -0.88 1.29
CA TRP A 44 -5.91 -1.02 2.14
C TRP A 44 -5.63 0.27 2.89
N LYS A 45 -5.48 0.15 4.22
CA LYS A 45 -4.98 1.23 5.06
C LYS A 45 -3.46 1.30 4.96
N GLY A 46 -2.92 2.50 4.75
CA GLY A 46 -1.50 2.72 4.61
C GLY A 46 -0.81 3.12 5.91
N GLY A 47 0.46 2.77 6.02
CA GLY A 47 1.40 3.31 7.00
C GLY A 47 2.80 3.40 6.39
N GLU A 48 3.69 4.17 7.01
CA GLU A 48 5.05 4.40 6.49
C GLU A 48 6.12 3.94 7.48
N PHE A 49 7.32 3.66 6.98
CA PHE A 49 8.50 3.51 7.81
C PHE A 49 9.30 4.82 7.81
N GLU A 50 9.65 5.30 9.00
CA GLU A 50 10.42 6.54 9.16
C GLU A 50 11.90 6.29 8.88
N THR A 51 12.32 6.29 7.62
CA THR A 51 13.72 6.10 7.24
C THR A 51 14.51 7.42 7.13
N GLY A 52 13.84 8.55 7.43
CA GLY A 52 14.36 9.89 7.18
C GLY A 52 14.18 10.35 5.73
N HIS A 53 13.33 9.66 4.95
CA HIS A 53 13.01 10.03 3.59
C HIS A 53 12.26 11.38 3.55
N PRO A 54 12.49 12.26 2.56
CA PRO A 54 11.84 13.59 2.50
C PRO A 54 10.31 13.58 2.49
N LEU A 55 9.70 12.47 2.07
CA LEU A 55 8.24 12.29 2.07
C LEU A 55 7.67 11.85 3.43
N ASN A 56 8.51 11.40 4.38
CA ASN A 56 8.02 11.00 5.69
C ASN A 56 7.27 12.15 6.37
N GLY A 57 6.07 11.85 6.89
CA GLY A 57 5.16 12.81 7.52
C GLY A 57 4.38 13.71 6.56
N MET A 58 4.63 13.69 5.24
CA MET A 58 3.86 14.51 4.29
C MET A 58 2.47 13.92 4.02
N LEU A 59 2.37 12.60 3.84
CA LEU A 59 1.10 11.91 3.59
C LEU A 59 0.16 11.99 4.80
N ALA A 60 0.69 11.87 6.02
CA ALA A 60 -0.07 12.04 7.24
C ALA A 60 -0.68 13.45 7.34
N LYS A 61 0.08 14.50 7.00
CA LYS A 61 -0.41 15.88 6.97
C LYS A 61 -1.49 16.10 5.91
N ALA A 62 -1.48 15.32 4.83
CA ALA A 62 -2.49 15.35 3.77
C ALA A 62 -3.74 14.50 4.09
N GLY A 63 -3.85 13.95 5.31
CA GLY A 63 -4.99 13.11 5.72
C GLY A 63 -5.05 11.78 4.95
N TRP A 64 -3.90 11.28 4.47
CA TRP A 64 -3.83 10.03 3.73
C TRP A 64 -4.25 8.85 4.63
N TYR A 65 -5.21 8.07 4.14
CA TYR A 65 -5.72 6.86 4.77
C TYR A 65 -5.07 5.61 4.17
N GLY A 66 -4.89 5.56 2.86
CA GLY A 66 -4.39 4.36 2.17
C GLY A 66 -4.68 4.33 0.68
N LYS A 67 -4.93 3.13 0.15
CA LYS A 67 -5.09 2.87 -1.29
C LYS A 67 -6.30 1.98 -1.53
N SER A 68 -6.95 2.13 -2.68
CA SER A 68 -7.97 1.19 -3.16
C SER A 68 -7.62 0.67 -4.53
N PHE A 69 -7.66 -0.65 -4.68
CA PHE A 69 -7.43 -1.36 -5.93
C PHE A 69 -8.74 -2.04 -6.33
N ALA A 70 -9.67 -1.28 -6.91
CA ALA A 70 -10.98 -1.81 -7.31
C ALA A 70 -10.85 -2.79 -8.48
N SER A 71 -9.93 -2.51 -9.41
CA SER A 71 -9.48 -3.45 -10.43
C SER A 71 -8.02 -3.15 -10.81
N VAL A 72 -7.42 -3.98 -11.66
CA VAL A 72 -6.07 -3.73 -12.18
C VAL A 72 -5.95 -2.41 -12.97
N HIS A 73 -7.06 -1.85 -13.45
CA HIS A 73 -7.11 -0.59 -14.21
C HIS A 73 -7.87 0.55 -13.50
N ASP A 74 -8.42 0.30 -12.31
CA ASP A 74 -9.09 1.31 -11.47
C ASP A 74 -8.45 1.27 -10.08
N VAL A 75 -7.44 2.13 -9.91
CA VAL A 75 -6.67 2.24 -8.68
C VAL A 75 -6.68 3.66 -8.19
N LYS A 76 -7.03 3.83 -6.91
CA LYS A 76 -7.05 5.10 -6.20
C LYS A 76 -5.83 5.12 -5.28
N PRO A 77 -4.71 5.73 -5.70
CA PRO A 77 -3.42 5.60 -5.01
C PRO A 77 -3.35 6.38 -3.69
N LEU A 78 -4.22 7.37 -3.53
CA LEU A 78 -4.26 8.29 -2.40
C LEU A 78 -5.71 8.46 -1.94
N LEU A 79 -6.22 7.49 -1.18
CA LEU A 79 -7.44 7.70 -0.42
C LEU A 79 -7.13 8.62 0.76
N CYS A 80 -7.79 9.76 0.82
CA CYS A 80 -7.66 10.75 1.90
C CYS A 80 -9.00 10.92 2.62
N ARG A 81 -8.96 11.39 3.88
CA ARG A 81 -10.16 11.82 4.61
C ARG A 81 -10.39 13.31 4.42
N ASP A 82 -11.62 13.70 4.15
CA ASP A 82 -12.04 15.10 4.13
C ASP A 82 -12.38 15.62 5.55
N GLU A 83 -12.85 16.86 5.64
CA GLU A 83 -13.23 17.50 6.92
C GLU A 83 -14.39 16.79 7.63
N LYS A 84 -15.20 16.01 6.90
CA LYS A 84 -16.31 15.20 7.45
C LYS A 84 -15.88 13.79 7.81
N GLY A 85 -14.64 13.42 7.50
CA GLY A 85 -14.07 12.08 7.70
C GLY A 85 -14.39 11.09 6.59
N GLU A 86 -15.03 11.53 5.50
CA GLU A 86 -15.37 10.71 4.34
C GLU A 86 -14.13 10.44 3.49
N LEU A 87 -14.03 9.23 2.94
CA LEU A 87 -12.91 8.84 2.08
C LEU A 87 -13.14 9.32 0.64
N TYR A 88 -12.13 9.97 0.06
CA TYR A 88 -12.12 10.37 -1.34
C TYR A 88 -10.75 10.11 -1.99
N SER A 89 -10.74 9.95 -3.31
CA SER A 89 -9.50 9.83 -4.10
C SER A 89 -8.90 11.22 -4.33
N ASN A 90 -7.74 11.49 -3.74
CA ASN A 90 -7.03 12.77 -3.90
C ASN A 90 -6.22 12.79 -5.20
N VAL A 91 -6.93 12.94 -6.32
CA VAL A 91 -6.35 12.99 -7.68
C VAL A 91 -5.44 14.19 -7.90
N GLU A 92 -5.62 15.29 -7.15
CA GLU A 92 -4.74 16.47 -7.26
C GLU A 92 -3.35 16.15 -6.70
N LEU A 93 -3.27 15.58 -5.50
CA LEU A 93 -2.01 15.16 -4.89
C LEU A 93 -1.35 14.01 -5.67
N GLY A 94 -2.17 13.09 -6.20
CA GLY A 94 -1.71 11.95 -7.00
C GLY A 94 -1.33 12.31 -8.44
N LYS A 95 -1.68 13.53 -8.88
CA LYS A 95 -1.66 13.97 -10.28
C LYS A 95 -2.45 13.05 -11.21
N GLY A 96 -3.47 12.38 -10.70
CA GLY A 96 -4.26 11.38 -11.38
C GLY A 96 -4.51 10.15 -10.51
N GLU A 97 -5.01 9.10 -11.16
CA GLU A 97 -5.20 7.78 -10.58
C GLU A 97 -3.97 6.90 -10.90
N ALA A 98 -4.16 5.59 -10.90
CA ALA A 98 -3.12 4.65 -11.19
C ALA A 98 -3.68 3.36 -11.83
N SER A 99 -2.78 2.48 -12.22
CA SER A 99 -3.07 1.11 -12.63
C SER A 99 -2.04 0.14 -12.06
N LEU A 100 -2.42 -1.14 -11.95
CA LEU A 100 -1.52 -2.21 -11.53
C LEU A 100 -0.92 -2.93 -12.74
N TRP A 101 0.39 -3.13 -12.70
CA TRP A 101 1.16 -3.85 -13.70
C TRP A 101 2.11 -4.82 -13.03
N THR A 102 2.54 -5.86 -13.75
CA THR A 102 3.71 -6.64 -13.35
C THR A 102 4.96 -5.92 -13.86
N VAL A 103 5.81 -5.47 -12.95
CA VAL A 103 7.06 -4.77 -13.25
C VAL A 103 8.22 -5.48 -12.55
N GLU A 104 9.36 -5.58 -13.23
CA GLU A 104 10.58 -6.10 -12.61
C GLU A 104 11.23 -5.02 -11.74
N PHE A 105 11.51 -5.37 -10.49
CA PHE A 105 12.24 -4.54 -9.54
C PHE A 105 13.22 -5.41 -8.76
N ARG A 106 14.51 -5.02 -8.77
CA ARG A 106 15.61 -5.76 -8.12
C ARG A 106 15.70 -7.24 -8.53
N GLY A 107 15.42 -7.53 -9.81
CA GLY A 107 15.52 -8.87 -10.39
C GLY A 107 14.30 -9.76 -10.20
N GLU A 108 13.21 -9.23 -9.62
CA GLU A 108 11.96 -9.96 -9.42
C GLU A 108 10.77 -9.22 -10.02
N SER A 109 9.87 -9.96 -10.68
CA SER A 109 8.62 -9.42 -11.21
C SER A 109 7.52 -9.46 -10.15
N THR A 110 6.93 -8.30 -9.83
CA THR A 110 5.87 -8.20 -8.83
C THR A 110 4.82 -7.16 -9.20
N ALA A 111 3.63 -7.24 -8.59
CA ALA A 111 2.59 -6.26 -8.73
C ALA A 111 3.12 -4.89 -8.33
N THR A 112 2.90 -3.93 -9.21
CA THR A 112 3.42 -2.58 -9.09
C THR A 112 2.31 -1.63 -9.49
N MET A 113 2.00 -0.67 -8.62
CA MET A 113 1.11 0.42 -8.96
C MET A 113 1.90 1.49 -9.70
N VAL A 114 1.41 1.86 -10.88
CA VAL A 114 1.99 2.86 -11.77
C VAL A 114 1.05 4.06 -11.78
N TYR A 115 1.55 5.22 -11.36
CA TYR A 115 0.75 6.45 -11.33
C TYR A 115 0.57 7.00 -12.74
N ASP A 116 -0.64 7.45 -13.07
CA ASP A 116 -0.96 7.90 -14.43
C ASP A 116 -0.32 9.25 -14.77
N GLY A 117 -0.23 10.17 -13.80
CA GLY A 117 0.26 11.54 -14.03
C GLY A 117 1.59 11.88 -13.39
N GLN A 118 2.33 10.89 -12.89
CA GLN A 118 3.70 11.11 -12.41
C GLN A 118 4.57 9.85 -12.55
N PRO A 119 5.89 10.00 -12.78
CA PRO A 119 6.80 8.88 -12.97
C PRO A 119 7.18 8.25 -11.61
N VAL A 120 6.18 7.67 -10.95
CA VAL A 120 6.25 7.03 -9.64
C VAL A 120 5.71 5.61 -9.76
N PHE A 121 6.39 4.68 -9.11
CA PHE A 121 6.02 3.27 -9.06
C PHE A 121 6.07 2.82 -7.61
N ASP A 122 5.02 2.10 -7.20
CA ASP A 122 4.90 1.48 -5.89
C ASP A 122 4.94 -0.04 -6.09
N HIS A 123 6.07 -0.67 -5.76
CA HIS A 123 6.27 -2.11 -5.88
C HIS A 123 5.78 -2.82 -4.61
N PHE A 124 5.09 -3.95 -4.75
CA PHE A 124 4.53 -4.69 -3.60
C PHE A 124 5.14 -6.07 -3.41
N LYS A 125 5.28 -6.50 -2.16
CA LYS A 125 5.54 -7.89 -1.78
C LYS A 125 4.66 -8.31 -0.60
N ARG A 126 4.36 -9.62 -0.53
CA ARG A 126 3.48 -10.20 0.49
C ARG A 126 4.22 -10.34 1.82
N VAL A 127 3.72 -9.66 2.86
CA VAL A 127 4.13 -9.96 4.23
C VAL A 127 3.30 -11.13 4.74
N ASP A 128 1.98 -11.03 4.68
CA ASP A 128 1.02 -12.08 5.04
C ASP A 128 -0.29 -11.93 4.22
N ASP A 129 -1.37 -12.57 4.64
CA ASP A 129 -2.65 -12.57 3.90
C ASP A 129 -3.34 -11.18 3.89
N ALA A 130 -3.04 -10.36 4.89
CA ALA A 130 -3.66 -9.05 5.10
C ALA A 130 -2.65 -7.89 5.07
N THR A 131 -1.36 -8.16 4.83
CA THR A 131 -0.31 -7.15 4.87
C THR A 131 0.59 -7.22 3.64
N LEU A 132 0.80 -6.06 3.00
CA LEU A 132 1.80 -5.87 1.94
C LEU A 132 2.88 -4.93 2.42
N MET A 133 4.11 -5.20 1.99
CA MET A 133 5.20 -4.24 2.04
C MET A 133 5.29 -3.52 0.70
N GLY A 134 5.50 -2.21 0.74
CA GLY A 134 5.65 -1.34 -0.42
C GLY A 134 7.02 -0.66 -0.48
N ILE A 135 7.60 -0.61 -1.67
CA ILE A 135 8.77 0.22 -1.98
C ILE A 135 8.39 1.16 -3.12
N MET A 136 8.48 2.46 -2.86
CA MET A 136 8.27 3.47 -3.89
C MET A 136 9.61 3.89 -4.50
N ASN A 137 9.70 3.87 -5.83
CA ASN A 137 10.72 4.58 -6.58
C ASN A 137 10.08 5.60 -7.51
N ALA A 138 10.85 6.65 -7.82
CA ALA A 138 10.43 7.72 -8.69
C ALA A 138 11.60 8.17 -9.57
N LYS A 139 11.29 8.88 -10.66
CA LYS A 139 12.33 9.52 -11.48
C LYS A 139 13.22 10.41 -10.60
N GLY A 140 14.53 10.13 -10.61
CA GLY A 140 15.54 10.86 -9.82
C GLY A 140 16.03 10.11 -8.57
N VAL A 141 15.39 9.01 -8.19
CA VAL A 141 15.91 8.06 -7.20
C VAL A 141 16.90 7.12 -7.91
N THR A 142 18.10 6.92 -7.35
CA THR A 142 19.09 6.01 -7.95
C THR A 142 18.73 4.54 -7.70
N ALA A 143 19.47 3.60 -8.29
CA ALA A 143 19.28 2.17 -8.03
C ALA A 143 19.61 1.77 -6.57
N GLU A 144 20.24 2.67 -5.83
CA GLU A 144 20.62 2.52 -4.44
C GLU A 144 19.71 3.32 -3.49
N GLY A 145 18.74 4.07 -4.02
CA GLY A 145 17.80 4.86 -3.23
C GLY A 145 18.22 6.32 -3.02
N PRO A 146 17.84 6.95 -1.88
CA PRO A 146 16.99 6.37 -0.84
C PRO A 146 15.57 6.11 -1.37
N TYR A 147 15.04 4.93 -1.06
CA TYR A 147 13.65 4.59 -1.37
C TYR A 147 12.72 5.03 -0.25
N TYR A 148 11.45 5.21 -0.60
CA TYR A 148 10.39 5.38 0.39
C TYR A 148 9.75 4.02 0.67
N TYR A 149 9.68 3.65 1.94
CA TYR A 149 9.18 2.36 2.40
C TYR A 149 7.87 2.56 3.14
N PHE A 150 6.89 1.72 2.81
CA PHE A 150 5.56 1.78 3.41
C PHE A 150 4.97 0.39 3.54
N PHE A 151 3.82 0.30 4.18
CA PHE A 151 3.05 -0.92 4.27
C PHE A 151 1.57 -0.65 4.06
N LEU A 152 0.85 -1.69 3.68
CA LEU A 152 -0.58 -1.68 3.44
C LEU A 152 -1.22 -2.80 4.26
N GLU A 153 -2.27 -2.49 5.01
CA GLU A 153 -3.08 -3.43 5.76
C GLU A 153 -4.47 -3.51 5.17
N ARG A 154 -4.93 -4.72 4.88
CA ARG A 154 -6.24 -4.95 4.26
C ARG A 154 -7.33 -4.45 5.21
N VAL A 155 -8.26 -3.65 4.68
CA VAL A 155 -9.45 -3.23 5.42
C VAL A 155 -10.42 -4.40 5.43
N ALA A 156 -10.88 -4.81 6.61
CA ALA A 156 -11.94 -5.80 6.71
C ALA A 156 -13.22 -5.20 6.12
N GLU A 157 -13.81 -5.87 5.12
CA GLU A 157 -15.14 -5.48 4.66
C GLU A 157 -16.11 -5.65 5.82
N ALA A 158 -16.82 -4.57 6.19
CA ALA A 158 -17.97 -4.71 7.04
C ALA A 158 -19.02 -5.49 6.24
N SER A 159 -19.34 -6.71 6.70
CA SER A 159 -20.48 -7.47 6.20
C SER A 159 -21.68 -6.54 6.22
N GLN A 160 -22.21 -6.18 5.05
CA GLN A 160 -23.51 -5.51 5.02
C GLN A 160 -24.53 -6.53 5.53
N GLU A 161 -25.01 -6.35 6.76
CA GLU A 161 -26.13 -7.11 7.29
C GLU A 161 -27.31 -6.96 6.33
N GLU A 162 -27.77 -8.09 5.81
CA GLU A 162 -29.03 -8.20 5.07
C GLU A 162 -30.15 -7.57 5.91
N SER A 163 -30.53 -6.33 5.56
CA SER A 163 -31.83 -5.76 5.96
C SER A 163 -32.90 -6.37 5.05
N GLY A 164 -33.05 -7.68 5.17
CA GLY A 164 -34.05 -8.49 4.49
C GLY A 164 -35.03 -9.05 5.50
N GLU A 165 -35.86 -8.22 6.12
CA GLU A 165 -37.08 -8.72 6.78
C GLU A 165 -38.27 -7.80 6.51
N VAL A 166 -39.01 -8.14 5.44
CA VAL A 166 -40.44 -7.85 5.33
C VAL A 166 -41.17 -9.19 5.18
N PRO A 167 -41.84 -9.65 6.24
CA PRO A 167 -43.05 -10.44 6.10
C PRO A 167 -44.15 -9.83 6.99
N GLY A 168 -45.40 -9.70 6.58
CA GLY A 168 -46.06 -10.09 5.35
C GLY A 168 -47.47 -9.54 5.44
N GLY A 169 -48.02 -9.16 4.30
CA GLY A 169 -49.44 -8.90 4.18
C GLY A 169 -50.25 -10.20 4.09
N ARG A 170 -51.50 -10.08 4.56
CA ARG A 170 -52.71 -10.90 4.33
C ARG A 170 -53.06 -11.97 5.38
N SER A 171 -54.12 -11.72 6.12
CA SER A 171 -55.49 -11.89 5.60
C SER A 171 -56.45 -10.92 6.27
#